data_AF-A0A2E2R403-F1
#
_entry.id   AF-A0A2E2R403-F1
#
_cell.length_a   1.000
_cell.length_b   1.000
_cell.length_c   1.000
_cell.angle_alpha   90.00
_cell.angle_beta   90.00
_cell.angle_gamma   90.00
#
_symmetry.space_group_name_H-M   'P 1'
#
loop_
_entity.id
_entity.type
_entity.pdbx_description
1 polymer ?
#
loop_
_entity_poly.entity_id
_entity_poly.type
_entity_poly.pdbx_seq_one_letter_code
_entity_poly.pdbx_strand_id
1 'polypeptide(L)'
;MDDRPVKVIVLNDKSDLQVRFDLFERLNTGGVALTDQEVRECVFRGEFMDMLTTLAQDENFKCVVRLPAAKWKDGTAEDYLLRFFAFIDKYTSFNHSVKDFLNDFAGEAAKAPRIAERTRIFHRTFNYLARSFPDGLKTRLGTTPVNLFEGVSVGAALALNVNEQLLVPNNTSWIQSKEMRDLTTGATNSRKRVVGRVELARDYFLGAS
;
A
#
# COMPACT_ATOMS: atom_id res chain seq x y z
N MET A 1 -39.01 26.69 2.60
CA MET A 1 -37.92 26.04 3.35
C MET A 1 -38.08 24.56 3.11
N ASP A 2 -37.16 23.94 2.38
CA ASP A 2 -37.15 22.49 2.18
C ASP A 2 -36.69 21.82 3.47
N ASP A 3 -37.57 21.01 4.07
CA ASP A 3 -37.22 20.15 5.19
C ASP A 3 -36.42 18.96 4.64
N ARG A 4 -35.12 18.91 4.94
CA ARG A 4 -34.29 17.74 4.63
C ARG A 4 -34.20 16.86 5.87
N PRO A 5 -34.65 15.60 5.82
CA PRO A 5 -34.54 14.71 6.97
C PRO A 5 -33.08 14.45 7.30
N VAL A 6 -32.69 14.67 8.57
CA VAL A 6 -31.39 14.31 9.11
C VAL A 6 -31.50 12.92 9.74
N LYS A 7 -30.78 11.94 9.18
CA LYS A 7 -30.72 10.58 9.74
C LYS A 7 -29.48 10.46 10.63
N VAL A 8 -29.68 10.36 11.94
CA VAL A 8 -28.61 10.11 12.91
C VAL A 8 -28.56 8.62 13.20
N ILE A 9 -27.40 7.99 13.00
CA ILE A 9 -27.15 6.59 13.37
C ILE A 9 -26.02 6.59 14.40
N VAL A 10 -26.31 6.08 15.60
CA VAL A 10 -25.32 5.95 16.67
C VAL A 10 -24.79 4.52 16.66
N LEU A 11 -23.48 4.39 16.42
CA LEU A 11 -22.78 3.11 16.54
C LEU A 11 -22.17 3.02 17.93
N ASN A 12 -22.59 2.01 18.69
CA ASN A 12 -22.03 1.72 20.01
C ASN A 12 -20.67 1.01 19.86
N ASP A 13 -19.73 1.32 20.75
CA ASP A 13 -18.35 0.83 20.74
C ASP A 13 -18.17 -0.69 20.91
N LYS A 14 -19.28 -1.42 21.10
CA LYS A 14 -19.33 -2.89 21.16
C LYS A 14 -19.57 -3.58 19.82
N SER A 15 -19.83 -2.81 18.76
CA SER A 15 -20.03 -3.36 17.41
C SER A 15 -18.70 -3.76 16.78
N ASP A 16 -18.67 -4.92 16.12
CA ASP A 16 -17.51 -5.43 15.37
C ASP A 16 -17.02 -4.40 14.36
N LEU A 17 -15.70 -4.22 14.24
CA LEU A 17 -15.08 -3.24 13.35
C LEU A 17 -15.51 -3.44 11.88
N GLN A 18 -15.72 -4.69 11.46
CA GLN A 18 -16.21 -5.00 10.11
C GLN A 18 -17.65 -4.50 9.91
N VAL A 19 -18.51 -4.63 10.93
CA VAL A 19 -19.89 -4.13 10.88
C VAL A 19 -19.92 -2.60 10.79
N ARG A 20 -18.99 -1.91 11.47
CA ARG A 20 -18.85 -0.46 11.33
C ARG A 20 -18.40 -0.07 9.93
N PHE A 21 -17.44 -0.78 9.36
CA PHE A 21 -16.97 -0.54 8.00
C PHE A 21 -18.11 -0.65 6.98
N ASP A 22 -18.84 -1.77 7.00
CA ASP A 22 -19.96 -2.00 6.09
C ASP A 22 -21.08 -0.95 6.24
N LEU A 23 -21.34 -0.49 7.48
CA LEU A 23 -22.30 0.57 7.74
C LEU A 23 -21.82 1.93 7.24
N PHE A 24 -20.54 2.26 7.44
CA PHE A 24 -19.95 3.49 6.91
C PHE A 24 -20.03 3.51 5.38
N GLU A 25 -19.68 2.42 4.70
CA GLU A 25 -19.79 2.33 3.24
C GLU A 25 -21.23 2.54 2.75
N ARG A 26 -22.21 1.95 3.42
CA ARG A 26 -23.64 2.15 3.07
C ARG A 26 -24.07 3.60 3.25
N LEU A 27 -23.57 4.28 4.28
CA LEU A 27 -23.85 5.69 4.54
C LEU A 27 -23.11 6.64 3.59
N ASN A 28 -21.97 6.22 3.05
CA ASN A 28 -21.10 6.98 2.15
C ASN A 28 -21.66 7.13 0.71
N THR A 29 -22.98 7.09 0.53
CA THR A 29 -23.66 7.09 -0.78
C THR A 29 -24.40 8.40 -1.10
N GLY A 30 -24.52 9.32 -0.14
CA GLY A 30 -25.29 10.57 -0.28
C GLY A 30 -24.47 11.86 -0.53
N GLY A 31 -23.13 11.79 -0.52
CA GLY A 31 -22.21 12.95 -0.62
C GLY A 31 -20.95 12.65 -1.43
N VAL A 32 -19.87 13.43 -1.22
CA VAL A 32 -18.53 13.08 -1.76
C VAL A 32 -18.11 11.77 -1.10
N ALA A 33 -18.03 10.70 -1.90
CA ALA A 33 -17.67 9.39 -1.40
C ALA A 33 -16.22 9.38 -0.90
N LEU A 34 -16.04 9.05 0.37
CA LEU A 34 -14.74 8.71 0.92
C LEU A 34 -14.12 7.53 0.16
N THR A 35 -12.79 7.53 0.02
CA THR A 35 -12.05 6.38 -0.50
C THR A 35 -12.08 5.23 0.50
N ASP A 36 -11.87 3.99 0.03
CA ASP A 36 -11.79 2.82 0.91
C ASP A 36 -10.76 3.03 2.03
N GLN A 37 -9.66 3.75 1.75
CA GLN A 37 -8.64 4.05 2.75
C GLN A 37 -9.13 5.08 3.78
N GLU A 38 -9.82 6.14 3.37
CA GLU A 38 -10.42 7.11 4.29
C GLU A 38 -11.49 6.45 5.19
N VAL A 39 -12.24 5.48 4.66
CA VAL A 39 -13.17 4.67 5.47
C VAL A 39 -12.37 3.79 6.46
N ARG A 40 -11.29 3.14 6.03
CA ARG A 40 -10.44 2.33 6.92
C ARG A 40 -9.82 3.18 8.03
N GLU A 41 -9.33 4.38 7.72
CA GLU A 41 -8.80 5.31 8.72
C GLU A 41 -9.86 5.70 9.75
N CYS A 42 -11.12 5.86 9.33
CA CYS A 42 -12.21 6.15 10.26
C CYS A 42 -12.57 4.96 11.16
N VAL A 43 -12.52 3.74 10.63
CA VAL A 43 -12.96 2.53 11.32
C VAL A 43 -11.85 1.93 12.20
N PHE A 44 -10.63 1.85 11.68
CA PHE A 44 -9.47 1.20 12.29
C PHE A 44 -8.50 2.23 12.91
N ARG A 45 -9.03 3.33 13.45
CA ARG A 45 -8.24 4.39 14.11
C ARG A 45 -7.26 3.82 15.13
N GLY A 46 -6.06 4.38 15.15
CA GLY A 46 -5.02 4.04 16.13
C GLY A 46 -3.61 4.16 15.56
N GLU A 47 -2.64 3.75 16.37
CA GLU A 47 -1.21 3.97 16.13
C GLU A 47 -0.73 3.50 14.75
N PHE A 48 -1.30 2.40 14.23
CA PHE A 48 -0.92 1.90 12.92
C PHE A 48 -1.35 2.86 11.79
N MET A 49 -2.57 3.39 11.82
CA MET A 49 -3.03 4.36 10.81
C MET A 49 -2.28 5.69 10.93
N ASP A 50 -2.05 6.17 12.17
CA ASP A 50 -1.25 7.38 12.42
C ASP A 50 0.18 7.24 11.88
N MET A 51 0.76 6.04 12.00
CA MET A 51 2.05 5.71 11.42
C MET A 51 2.00 5.77 9.89
N LEU A 52 0.96 5.25 9.22
CA LEU A 52 0.86 5.36 7.75
C LEU A 52 0.83 6.82 7.31
N THR A 53 0.03 7.67 7.95
CA THR A 53 -0.02 9.12 7.68
C THR A 53 1.34 9.78 7.86
N THR A 54 2.07 9.40 8.92
CA THR A 54 3.42 9.92 9.19
C THR A 54 4.41 9.49 8.10
N LEU A 55 4.44 8.20 7.76
CA LEU A 55 5.35 7.64 6.77
C LEU A 55 5.04 8.12 5.34
N ALA A 56 3.79 8.49 5.04
CA ALA A 56 3.41 9.09 3.76
C ALA A 56 4.09 10.45 3.52
N GLN A 57 4.55 11.10 4.60
CA GLN A 57 5.28 12.36 4.52
C GLN A 57 6.80 12.20 4.35
N ASP A 58 7.34 10.99 4.46
CA ASP A 58 8.78 10.73 4.33
C ASP A 58 9.30 11.07 2.91
N GLU A 59 10.46 11.72 2.86
CA GLU A 59 11.05 12.20 1.61
C GLU A 59 11.55 11.07 0.70
N ASN A 60 12.01 9.95 1.26
CA ASN A 60 12.39 8.78 0.45
C ASN A 60 11.15 8.14 -0.16
N PHE A 61 10.05 8.06 0.58
CA PHE A 61 8.77 7.60 0.03
C PHE A 61 8.26 8.52 -1.08
N LYS A 62 8.27 9.84 -0.88
CA LYS A 62 7.90 10.83 -1.90
C LYS A 62 8.84 10.87 -3.12
N CYS A 63 10.11 10.51 -2.93
CA CYS A 63 11.06 10.32 -4.01
C CYS A 63 10.65 9.13 -4.89
N VAL A 64 10.38 7.99 -4.26
CA VAL A 64 10.04 6.72 -4.93
C VAL A 64 8.65 6.77 -5.55
N VAL A 65 7.65 7.29 -4.85
CA VAL A 65 6.25 7.28 -5.26
C VAL A 65 5.88 8.58 -5.98
N ARG A 66 5.41 8.47 -7.22
CA ARG A 66 4.96 9.58 -8.05
C ARG A 66 3.45 9.50 -8.25
N LEU A 67 2.73 10.38 -7.56
CA LEU A 67 1.28 10.53 -7.66
C LEU A 67 0.89 11.93 -8.15
N PRO A 68 -0.23 12.08 -8.87
CA PRO A 68 -0.83 13.39 -9.13
C PRO A 68 -1.15 14.14 -7.83
N ALA A 69 -1.12 15.48 -7.85
CA ALA A 69 -1.31 16.31 -6.65
C ALA A 69 -2.60 16.01 -5.86
N ALA A 70 -3.71 15.68 -6.55
CA ALA A 70 -4.96 15.32 -5.89
C ALA A 70 -4.87 13.99 -5.12
N LYS A 71 -4.07 13.03 -5.61
CA LYS A 71 -3.90 11.70 -5.02
C LYS A 71 -3.04 11.72 -3.75
N TRP A 72 -2.29 12.78 -3.52
CA TRP A 72 -1.60 13.00 -2.24
C TRP A 72 -2.54 13.46 -1.11
N LYS A 73 -3.82 13.73 -1.42
CA LYS A 73 -4.78 14.32 -0.48
C LYS A 73 -6.03 13.48 -0.25
N ASP A 74 -6.13 12.30 -0.87
CA ASP A 74 -7.33 11.43 -0.84
C ASP A 74 -7.08 10.05 -0.21
N GLY A 75 -6.00 9.91 0.56
CA GLY A 75 -5.61 8.63 1.19
C GLY A 75 -4.85 7.67 0.26
N THR A 76 -4.57 8.02 -0.99
CA THR A 76 -3.86 7.08 -1.91
C THR A 76 -2.44 6.75 -1.43
N ALA A 77 -1.73 7.70 -0.82
CA ALA A 77 -0.38 7.47 -0.32
C ALA A 77 -0.39 6.48 0.87
N GLU A 78 -1.35 6.64 1.77
CA GLU A 78 -1.62 5.77 2.91
C GLU A 78 -2.07 4.38 2.45
N ASP A 79 -2.89 4.28 1.39
CA ASP A 79 -3.27 3.01 0.76
C ASP A 79 -2.04 2.27 0.20
N TYR A 80 -1.08 2.99 -0.40
CA TYR A 80 0.18 2.39 -0.86
C TYR A 80 0.97 1.82 0.33
N LEU A 81 1.09 2.56 1.42
CA LEU A 81 1.79 2.07 2.60
C LEU A 81 1.07 0.89 3.27
N LEU A 82 -0.26 0.92 3.33
CA LEU A 82 -1.07 -0.19 3.82
C LEU A 82 -0.81 -1.45 2.99
N ARG A 83 -0.82 -1.34 1.65
CA ARG A 83 -0.49 -2.44 0.74
C ARG A 83 0.93 -2.95 0.98
N PHE A 84 1.91 -2.07 1.09
CA PHE A 84 3.30 -2.44 1.35
C PHE A 84 3.42 -3.34 2.58
N PHE A 85 2.84 -2.93 3.71
CA PHE A 85 2.88 -3.73 4.94
C PHE A 85 2.04 -5.01 4.87
N ALA A 86 0.85 -4.95 4.26
CA ALA A 86 -0.03 -6.11 4.11
C ALA A 86 0.63 -7.21 3.27
N PHE A 87 1.26 -6.82 2.15
CA PHE A 87 1.93 -7.75 1.26
C PHE A 87 3.28 -8.24 1.81
N ILE A 88 4.03 -7.45 2.56
CA ILE A 88 5.22 -7.98 3.29
C ILE A 88 4.82 -9.16 4.17
N ASP A 89 3.75 -8.99 4.96
CA ASP A 89 3.35 -9.99 5.94
C ASP A 89 2.68 -11.21 5.28
N LYS A 90 1.92 -11.00 4.19
CA LYS A 90 0.93 -11.99 3.71
C LYS A 90 0.79 -12.13 2.19
N TYR A 91 1.75 -11.69 1.36
CA TYR A 91 1.58 -11.77 -0.10
C TYR A 91 1.34 -13.20 -0.63
N THR A 92 1.93 -14.21 0.00
CA THR A 92 1.71 -15.61 -0.39
C THR A 92 0.32 -16.12 -0.07
N SER A 93 -0.41 -15.48 0.84
CA SER A 93 -1.75 -15.85 1.27
C SER A 93 -2.84 -15.03 0.57
N PHE A 94 -2.45 -14.06 -0.27
CA PHE A 94 -3.39 -13.28 -1.07
C PHE A 94 -4.16 -14.18 -2.03
N ASN A 95 -5.47 -13.96 -2.15
CA ASN A 95 -6.33 -14.71 -3.05
C ASN A 95 -6.82 -13.86 -4.24
N HIS A 96 -7.83 -13.02 -4.01
CA HIS A 96 -8.47 -12.26 -5.09
C HIS A 96 -8.90 -10.84 -4.74
N SER A 97 -9.64 -10.65 -3.64
CA SER A 97 -10.15 -9.33 -3.26
C SER A 97 -9.07 -8.53 -2.53
N VAL A 98 -8.58 -7.48 -3.17
CA VAL A 98 -7.64 -6.53 -2.55
C VAL A 98 -8.30 -5.78 -1.40
N LYS A 99 -9.55 -5.34 -1.59
CA LYS A 99 -10.28 -4.58 -0.57
C LYS A 99 -10.41 -5.39 0.72
N ASP A 100 -10.90 -6.63 0.62
CA ASP A 100 -11.09 -7.48 1.80
C ASP A 100 -9.74 -7.83 2.45
N PHE A 101 -8.72 -8.12 1.64
CA PHE A 101 -7.37 -8.36 2.13
C PHE A 101 -6.80 -7.18 2.94
N LEU A 102 -7.00 -5.94 2.47
CA LEU A 102 -6.54 -4.75 3.19
C LEU A 102 -7.39 -4.44 4.42
N ASN A 103 -8.69 -4.73 4.38
CA ASN A 103 -9.58 -4.56 5.54
C ASN A 103 -9.22 -5.55 6.67
N ASP A 104 -9.04 -6.83 6.33
CA ASP A 104 -8.60 -7.87 7.27
C ASP A 104 -7.26 -7.49 7.90
N PHE A 105 -6.30 -7.08 7.08
CA PHE A 105 -4.99 -6.66 7.55
C PHE A 105 -5.05 -5.41 8.44
N ALA A 106 -5.85 -4.40 8.08
CA ALA A 106 -6.04 -3.20 8.89
C ALA A 106 -6.62 -3.54 10.28
N GLY A 107 -7.60 -4.46 10.33
CA GLY A 107 -8.17 -4.93 11.60
C GLY A 107 -7.18 -5.68 12.48
N GLU A 108 -6.28 -6.46 11.88
CA GLU A 108 -5.19 -7.12 12.61
C GLU A 108 -4.12 -6.13 13.08
N ALA A 109 -3.70 -5.21 12.21
CA ALA A 109 -2.69 -4.20 12.52
C ALA A 109 -3.19 -3.21 13.59
N ALA A 110 -4.49 -2.92 13.63
CA ALA A 110 -5.09 -2.13 14.72
C ALA A 110 -4.95 -2.82 16.09
N LYS A 111 -4.98 -4.16 16.13
CA LYS A 111 -4.79 -4.95 17.37
C LYS A 111 -3.31 -5.14 17.73
N ALA A 112 -2.45 -5.26 16.73
CA ALA A 112 -1.02 -5.51 16.88
C ALA A 112 -0.22 -4.60 15.92
N PRO A 113 -0.05 -3.31 16.26
CA PRO A 113 0.48 -2.29 15.34
C PRO A 113 1.95 -2.48 14.97
N ARG A 114 2.78 -3.00 15.90
CA ARG A 114 4.21 -3.28 15.70
C ARG A 114 5.00 -2.07 15.14
N ILE A 115 4.71 -0.87 15.63
CA ILE A 115 5.22 0.41 15.09
C ILE A 115 6.74 0.40 14.89
N ALA A 116 7.52 0.11 15.94
CA ALA A 116 8.98 0.18 15.86
C ALA A 116 9.60 -0.75 14.79
N GLU A 117 9.05 -1.95 14.64
CA GLU A 117 9.49 -2.92 13.63
C GLU A 117 9.14 -2.44 12.22
N ARG A 118 7.88 -2.03 12.02
CA ARG A 118 7.37 -1.57 10.72
C ARG A 118 8.05 -0.30 10.24
N THR A 119 8.29 0.66 11.13
CA THR A 119 9.07 1.87 10.84
C THR A 119 10.51 1.54 10.42
N ARG A 120 11.15 0.56 11.08
CA ARG A 120 12.51 0.11 10.68
C ARG A 120 12.50 -0.52 9.29
N ILE A 121 11.56 -1.41 9.01
CA ILE A 121 11.40 -2.05 7.69
C ILE A 121 11.17 -0.98 6.63
N PHE A 122 10.28 -0.03 6.89
CA PHE A 122 9.99 1.08 5.98
C PHE A 122 11.24 1.89 5.66
N HIS A 123 11.94 2.44 6.66
CA HIS A 123 13.08 3.32 6.38
C HIS A 123 14.21 2.58 5.67
N ARG A 124 14.48 1.32 6.04
CA ARG A 124 15.49 0.50 5.35
C ARG A 124 15.13 0.30 3.87
N THR A 125 13.87 -0.06 3.60
CA THR A 125 13.40 -0.30 2.23
C THR A 125 13.34 0.97 1.40
N PHE A 126 12.72 2.04 1.91
CA PHE A 126 12.53 3.26 1.12
C PHE A 126 13.81 4.07 0.95
N ASN A 127 14.76 4.03 1.90
CA ASN A 127 16.10 4.58 1.66
C ASN A 127 16.79 3.87 0.48
N TYR A 128 16.77 2.54 0.46
CA TYR A 128 17.34 1.76 -0.63
C TYR A 128 16.64 2.02 -1.97
N LEU A 129 15.30 2.07 -1.97
CA LEU A 129 14.53 2.35 -3.18
C LEU A 129 14.76 3.78 -3.68
N ALA A 130 14.87 4.79 -2.82
CA ALA A 130 15.15 6.16 -3.24
C ALA A 130 16.53 6.26 -3.94
N ARG A 131 17.51 5.49 -3.47
CA ARG A 131 18.83 5.38 -4.13
C ARG A 131 18.74 4.61 -5.46
N SER A 132 17.89 3.60 -5.53
CA SER A 132 17.69 2.77 -6.74
C SER A 132 16.86 3.47 -7.82
N PHE A 133 15.94 4.36 -7.41
CA PHE A 133 15.00 5.07 -8.27
C PHE A 133 14.99 6.57 -7.93
N PRO A 134 16.11 7.30 -8.12
CA PRO A 134 16.20 8.73 -7.76
C PRO A 134 15.17 9.60 -8.50
N ASP A 135 14.76 9.18 -9.69
CA ASP A 135 13.73 9.85 -10.49
C ASP A 135 12.29 9.37 -10.21
N GLY A 136 12.14 8.48 -9.22
CA GLY A 136 10.90 7.80 -8.84
C GLY A 136 10.64 6.51 -9.62
N LEU A 137 9.89 5.60 -8.98
CA LEU A 137 9.38 4.36 -9.56
C LEU A 137 8.22 4.68 -10.50
N LYS A 138 8.53 5.19 -11.70
CA LYS A 138 7.52 5.65 -12.66
C LYS A 138 7.53 4.85 -13.95
N THR A 139 6.36 4.71 -14.53
CA THR A 139 6.22 4.24 -15.92
C THR A 139 6.39 5.41 -16.89
N ARG A 140 6.22 5.14 -18.19
CA ARG A 140 6.20 6.19 -19.23
C ARG A 140 5.15 7.28 -18.98
N LEU A 141 4.11 7.00 -18.19
CA LEU A 141 3.07 7.96 -17.82
C LEU A 141 3.51 8.94 -16.72
N GLY A 142 4.72 8.79 -16.17
CA GLY A 142 5.26 9.66 -15.12
C GLY A 142 4.71 9.39 -13.71
N THR A 143 3.75 8.47 -13.58
CA THR A 143 3.18 8.04 -12.29
C THR A 143 3.66 6.65 -11.90
N THR A 144 3.56 6.36 -10.62
CA THR A 144 3.80 5.04 -10.03
C THR A 144 2.50 4.24 -10.02
N PRO A 145 2.35 3.16 -10.82
CA PRO A 145 1.18 2.29 -10.74
C PRO A 145 1.22 1.46 -9.46
N VAL A 146 0.07 1.28 -8.83
CA VAL A 146 -0.06 0.57 -7.55
C VAL A 146 0.51 -0.85 -7.58
N ASN A 147 0.22 -1.63 -8.63
CA ASN A 147 0.75 -3.00 -8.74
C ASN A 147 2.27 -3.03 -8.91
N LEU A 148 2.83 -2.04 -9.61
CA LEU A 148 4.29 -1.93 -9.75
C LEU A 148 4.92 -1.57 -8.39
N PHE A 149 4.31 -0.60 -7.69
CA PHE A 149 4.71 -0.25 -6.34
C PHE A 149 4.69 -1.46 -5.41
N GLU A 150 3.61 -2.25 -5.39
CA GLU A 150 3.51 -3.46 -4.57
C GLU A 150 4.66 -4.43 -4.86
N GLY A 151 4.85 -4.80 -6.13
CA GLY A 151 5.89 -5.75 -6.51
C GLY A 151 7.28 -5.27 -6.13
N VAL A 152 7.62 -4.04 -6.49
CA VAL A 152 8.96 -3.49 -6.30
C VAL A 152 9.26 -3.18 -4.83
N SER A 153 8.33 -2.56 -4.10
CA SER A 153 8.57 -2.20 -2.70
C SER A 153 8.65 -3.43 -1.79
N VAL A 154 7.73 -4.38 -1.95
CA VAL A 154 7.73 -5.63 -1.18
C VAL A 154 8.91 -6.49 -1.58
N GLY A 155 9.21 -6.60 -2.88
CA GLY A 155 10.37 -7.34 -3.39
C GLY A 155 11.70 -6.80 -2.84
N ALA A 156 11.86 -5.47 -2.78
CA ALA A 156 13.03 -4.84 -2.16
C ALA A 156 13.13 -5.14 -0.66
N ALA A 157 12.02 -5.07 0.07
CA ALA A 157 12.00 -5.41 1.50
C ALA A 157 12.41 -6.86 1.75
N LEU A 158 11.92 -7.80 0.93
CA LEU A 158 12.29 -9.22 0.99
C LEU A 158 13.76 -9.44 0.63
N ALA A 159 14.27 -8.77 -0.39
CA ALA A 159 15.68 -8.87 -0.78
C ALA A 159 16.59 -8.34 0.34
N LEU A 160 16.22 -7.23 0.99
CA LEU A 160 16.94 -6.66 2.14
C LEU A 160 16.93 -7.56 3.38
N ASN A 161 15.90 -8.42 3.53
CA ASN A 161 15.88 -9.43 4.59
C ASN A 161 16.86 -10.58 4.32
N VAL A 162 17.16 -10.87 3.04
CA VAL A 162 18.13 -11.90 2.65
C VAL A 162 19.55 -11.34 2.69
N ASN A 163 19.75 -10.11 2.23
CA ASN A 163 21.03 -9.41 2.26
C ASN A 163 20.80 -7.95 2.66
N GLU A 164 21.21 -7.55 3.86
CA GLU A 164 21.03 -6.18 4.35
C GLU A 164 21.89 -5.14 3.61
N GLN A 165 22.91 -5.59 2.89
CA GLN A 165 23.89 -4.75 2.18
C GLN A 165 23.73 -4.87 0.65
N LEU A 166 22.49 -4.83 0.16
CA LEU A 166 22.24 -4.80 -1.29
C LEU A 166 22.97 -3.63 -1.95
N LEU A 167 23.61 -3.94 -3.07
CA LEU A 167 24.14 -2.92 -3.97
C LEU A 167 22.98 -2.20 -4.64
N VAL A 168 23.13 -0.89 -4.84
CA VAL A 168 22.17 -0.13 -5.63
C VAL A 168 22.33 -0.57 -7.09
N PRO A 169 21.25 -1.02 -7.76
CA PRO A 169 21.34 -1.51 -9.13
C PRO A 169 21.77 -0.41 -10.08
N ASN A 170 22.74 -0.71 -10.94
CA ASN A 170 23.22 0.20 -11.99
C ASN A 170 22.17 0.44 -13.10
N ASN A 171 21.18 -0.45 -13.20
CA ASN A 171 20.09 -0.37 -14.16
C ASN A 171 18.77 -0.84 -13.55
N THR A 172 17.72 -0.04 -13.71
CA THR A 172 16.36 -0.35 -13.24
C THR A 172 15.35 -0.56 -14.38
N SER A 173 15.80 -0.69 -15.63
CA SER A 173 14.93 -0.87 -16.81
C SER A 173 14.06 -2.12 -16.75
N TRP A 174 14.41 -3.09 -15.90
CA TRP A 174 13.64 -4.32 -15.69
C TRP A 174 12.21 -4.06 -15.20
N ILE A 175 11.94 -2.92 -14.54
CA ILE A 175 10.56 -2.54 -14.17
C ILE A 175 9.65 -2.35 -15.40
N GLN A 176 10.24 -2.15 -16.59
CA GLN A 176 9.56 -2.02 -17.87
C GLN A 176 9.65 -3.29 -18.74
N SER A 177 10.28 -4.37 -18.22
CA SER A 177 10.41 -5.63 -18.96
C SER A 177 9.05 -6.22 -19.31
N LYS A 178 9.02 -7.16 -20.26
CA LYS A 178 7.76 -7.82 -20.62
C LYS A 178 7.20 -8.60 -19.43
N GLU A 179 8.08 -9.30 -18.71
CA GLU A 179 7.76 -10.10 -17.53
C GLU A 179 7.11 -9.25 -16.44
N MET A 180 7.70 -8.09 -16.10
CA MET A 180 7.12 -7.20 -15.10
C MET A 180 5.79 -6.61 -15.57
N ARG A 181 5.68 -6.23 -16.85
CA ARG A 181 4.42 -5.70 -17.40
C ARG A 181 3.29 -6.73 -17.38
N ASP A 182 3.58 -7.98 -17.72
CA ASP A 182 2.59 -9.07 -17.70
C ASP A 182 2.06 -9.33 -16.26
N LEU A 183 2.88 -9.05 -15.24
CA LEU A 183 2.51 -9.22 -13.83
C LEU A 183 1.83 -7.99 -13.20
N THR A 184 1.93 -6.81 -13.82
CA THR A 184 1.46 -5.52 -13.27
C THR A 184 0.34 -4.86 -14.08
N THR A 185 0.02 -5.37 -15.28
CA THR A 185 -1.05 -4.84 -16.15
C THR A 185 -2.20 -5.83 -16.39
N GLY A 186 -3.43 -5.32 -16.58
CA GLY A 186 -4.65 -6.12 -16.75
C GLY A 186 -5.16 -6.77 -15.45
N ALA A 187 -5.82 -7.93 -15.57
CA ALA A 187 -6.32 -8.71 -14.42
C ALA A 187 -5.16 -9.28 -13.57
N THR A 188 -4.77 -8.52 -12.56
CA THR A 188 -3.50 -8.69 -11.81
C THR A 188 -3.69 -9.06 -10.34
N ASN A 189 -4.94 -9.13 -9.90
CA ASN A 189 -5.33 -9.51 -8.55
C ASN A 189 -5.57 -11.03 -8.44
N SER A 190 -4.69 -11.83 -9.04
CA SER A 190 -4.62 -13.26 -8.75
C SER A 190 -3.37 -13.54 -7.92
N ARG A 191 -3.46 -14.51 -7.01
CA ARG A 191 -2.31 -14.97 -6.21
C ARG A 191 -1.04 -15.14 -7.03
N LYS A 192 -1.14 -15.83 -8.18
CA LYS A 192 0.00 -16.05 -9.08
C LYS A 192 0.64 -14.76 -9.57
N ARG A 193 -0.15 -13.74 -9.91
CA ARG A 193 0.36 -12.44 -10.37
C ARG A 193 1.01 -11.66 -9.23
N VAL A 194 0.42 -11.67 -8.03
CA VAL A 194 0.96 -11.00 -6.84
C VAL A 194 2.29 -11.60 -6.42
N VAL A 195 2.32 -12.92 -6.23
CA VAL A 195 3.55 -13.65 -5.90
C VAL A 195 4.60 -13.41 -6.98
N GLY A 196 4.22 -13.55 -8.26
CA GLY A 196 5.13 -13.34 -9.37
C GLY A 196 5.79 -11.96 -9.39
N ARG A 197 5.03 -10.86 -9.22
CA ARG A 197 5.64 -9.50 -9.25
C ARG A 197 6.57 -9.23 -8.07
N VAL A 198 6.21 -9.74 -6.89
CA VAL A 198 7.01 -9.58 -5.67
C VAL A 198 8.32 -10.35 -5.78
N GLU A 199 8.25 -11.62 -6.17
CA GLU A 199 9.43 -12.48 -6.26
C GLU A 199 10.34 -12.09 -7.42
N LEU A 200 9.77 -11.72 -8.57
CA LEU A 200 10.57 -11.21 -9.69
C LEU A 200 11.38 -9.97 -9.27
N ALA A 201 10.74 -9.01 -8.59
CA ALA A 201 11.44 -7.82 -8.10
C ALA A 201 12.51 -8.16 -7.06
N ARG A 202 12.21 -9.05 -6.10
CA ARG A 202 13.18 -9.54 -5.11
C ARG A 202 14.42 -10.12 -5.80
N ASP A 203 14.22 -10.98 -6.79
CA ASP A 203 15.30 -11.68 -7.47
C ASP A 203 16.16 -10.72 -8.30
N TYR A 204 15.56 -9.69 -8.93
CA TYR A 204 16.32 -8.62 -9.57
C TYR A 204 17.20 -7.84 -8.59
N PHE A 205 16.70 -7.54 -7.39
CA PHE A 205 17.49 -6.85 -6.38
C PHE A 205 18.61 -7.72 -5.81
N LEU A 206 18.38 -9.03 -5.63
CA LEU A 206 19.41 -9.97 -5.18
C LEU A 206 20.48 -10.24 -6.24
N GLY A 207 20.10 -10.20 -7.52
CA GLY A 207 21.00 -10.37 -8.66
C GLY A 207 21.69 -9.08 -9.12
N ALA A 208 21.39 -7.94 -8.51
CA ALA A 208 22.00 -6.66 -8.87
C ALA A 208 23.51 -6.70 -8.56
N SER A 209 24.34 -6.69 -9.61
CA SER A 209 25.79 -6.51 -9.56
C SER A 209 26.18 -5.15 -10.13
#